data_AF-A0A395IHF2-F1
#
_entry.id   AF-A0A395IHF2-F1
#
_cell.length_a   1.000
_cell.length_b   1.000
_cell.length_c   1.000
_cell.angle_alpha   90.00
_cell.angle_beta   90.00
_cell.angle_gamma   90.00
#
_symmetry.space_group_name_H-M   'P 1'
#
loop_
_entity.id
_entity.type
_entity.pdbx_description
1 polymer ?
#
loop_
_entity_poly.entity_id
_entity_poly.type
_entity_poly.pdbx_seq_one_letter_code
_entity_poly.pdbx_strand_id
1 'polypeptide(L)'
;MRANAPNTSQWAFLECHTLIDRYKVGIIWSPGHMGIEGNEMADELADAGAKEGRMDNDRSAEPTISGIGTTARALANVTTSDWWRRRHTGLSASYRKWELGYAIAEPPELRLPRTSLHRLLAARTAHGDFAQYHRRFGHNDAELNCLCGYKKAPEHFVFCEISQRKFHAWPEKPDRPPSRPEEGRKYLNAIMAHPELFENFLTVTQHFTLNARASQTRDRTSSGGPQ
;
A
#
# COMPACT_ATOMS: atom_id res chain seq x y z
N MET A 1 -35.32 13.96 -12.62
CA MET A 1 -34.37 14.41 -11.58
C MET A 1 -33.52 15.51 -12.22
N ARG A 2 -33.75 16.79 -11.93
CA ARG A 2 -32.92 17.88 -12.47
C ARG A 2 -31.68 17.96 -11.58
N ALA A 3 -30.50 17.65 -12.14
CA ALA A 3 -29.24 17.85 -11.44
C ALA A 3 -29.02 19.35 -11.27
N ASN A 4 -28.80 19.81 -10.05
CA ASN A 4 -28.44 21.20 -9.80
C ASN A 4 -26.98 21.38 -10.22
N ALA A 5 -26.71 22.32 -11.12
CA ALA A 5 -25.35 22.72 -11.47
C ALA A 5 -24.62 23.20 -10.20
N PRO A 6 -23.32 22.90 -10.04
CA PRO A 6 -22.54 23.44 -8.93
C PRO A 6 -22.59 24.98 -8.92
N ASN A 7 -22.62 25.59 -7.73
CA ASN A 7 -22.81 27.05 -7.55
C ASN A 7 -21.88 27.92 -8.44
N THR A 8 -20.69 27.40 -8.77
CA THR A 8 -19.68 28.10 -9.59
C THR A 8 -20.03 28.18 -11.08
N SER A 9 -21.00 27.41 -11.59
CA SER A 9 -21.47 27.43 -12.99
C SER A 9 -22.99 27.56 -13.13
N GLN A 10 -23.70 27.76 -12.03
CA GLN A 10 -25.15 27.93 -12.03
C GLN A 10 -25.58 29.15 -12.86
N TRP A 11 -24.79 30.23 -12.87
CA TRP A 11 -25.07 31.42 -13.67
C TRP A 11 -25.11 31.10 -15.17
N ALA A 12 -24.14 30.32 -15.68
CA ALA A 12 -24.07 29.93 -17.09
C ALA A 12 -25.24 29.01 -17.48
N PHE A 13 -25.63 28.12 -16.57
CA PHE A 13 -26.81 27.28 -16.76
C PHE A 13 -28.09 28.12 -16.88
N LEU A 14 -28.30 29.08 -15.98
CA LEU A 14 -29.48 29.96 -16.00
C LEU A 14 -29.50 30.88 -17.23
N GLU A 15 -28.34 31.39 -17.64
CA GLU A 15 -28.20 32.20 -18.85
C GLU A 15 -28.52 31.39 -20.11
N CYS A 16 -27.97 30.17 -20.23
CA CYS A 16 -28.26 29.27 -21.34
C CYS A 16 -29.76 28.95 -21.43
N HIS A 17 -30.40 28.66 -20.30
CA HIS A 17 -31.85 28.45 -20.25
C HIS A 17 -32.65 29.69 -20.68
N THR A 18 -32.24 30.88 -20.24
CA THR A 18 -32.88 32.14 -20.64
C THR A 18 -32.77 32.36 -22.15
N LEU A 19 -31.64 32.02 -22.76
CA LEU A 19 -31.45 32.11 -24.21
C LEU A 19 -32.29 31.06 -24.96
N ILE A 20 -32.34 29.82 -24.47
CA ILE A 20 -33.19 28.77 -25.06
C ILE A 20 -34.66 29.16 -25.02
N ASP A 21 -35.14 29.79 -23.93
CA ASP A 21 -36.53 30.24 -23.82
C ASP A 21 -36.82 31.43 -24.76
N ARG A 22 -35.82 32.26 -25.04
CA ARG A 22 -35.95 33.47 -25.88
C ARG A 22 -35.88 33.17 -27.38
N TYR A 23 -35.15 32.15 -27.79
CA TYR A 23 -34.87 31.83 -29.19
C TYR A 23 -35.40 30.44 -29.57
N LYS A 24 -35.76 30.22 -30.83
CA LYS A 24 -36.16 28.88 -31.31
C LYS A 24 -34.94 27.98 -31.48
N VAL A 25 -34.42 27.45 -30.37
CA VAL A 25 -33.24 26.57 -30.34
C VAL A 25 -33.66 25.10 -30.47
N GLY A 26 -33.05 24.37 -31.40
CA GLY A 26 -33.14 22.90 -31.48
C GLY A 26 -31.87 22.27 -30.95
N ILE A 27 -31.99 21.23 -30.11
CA ILE A 27 -30.85 20.52 -29.50
C ILE A 27 -30.73 19.13 -30.14
N ILE A 28 -29.53 18.80 -30.63
CA ILE A 28 -29.21 17.50 -31.22
C ILE A 28 -27.93 16.97 -30.56
N TRP A 29 -27.89 15.67 -30.28
CA TRP A 29 -26.70 14.99 -29.78
C TRP A 29 -25.89 14.44 -30.96
N SER A 30 -24.61 14.77 -30.99
CA SER A 30 -23.66 14.26 -31.99
C SER A 30 -22.62 13.36 -31.32
N PRO A 31 -22.19 12.26 -31.98
CA PRO A 31 -21.03 11.50 -31.53
C PRO A 31 -19.75 12.34 -31.64
N GLY A 32 -18.86 12.20 -30.65
CA GLY A 32 -17.58 12.92 -30.59
C GLY A 32 -16.49 12.27 -31.47
N HIS A 33 -15.56 13.09 -31.95
CA HIS A 33 -14.38 12.68 -32.75
C HIS A 33 -14.70 11.88 -34.03
N MET A 34 -15.77 12.28 -34.74
CA MET A 34 -16.24 11.60 -35.95
C MET A 34 -15.95 12.38 -37.25
N GLY A 35 -15.08 13.39 -37.26
CA GLY A 35 -14.82 14.19 -38.46
C GLY A 35 -15.89 15.24 -38.78
N ILE A 36 -16.76 15.57 -37.83
CA ILE A 36 -17.81 16.58 -38.04
C ILE A 36 -17.15 17.95 -37.91
N GLU A 37 -16.84 18.57 -39.05
CA GLU A 37 -16.07 19.81 -39.17
C GLU A 37 -16.45 20.88 -38.14
N GLY A 38 -17.75 21.18 -38.00
CA GLY A 38 -18.21 22.19 -37.04
C GLY A 38 -18.02 21.81 -35.57
N ASN A 39 -18.13 20.51 -35.23
CA ASN A 39 -17.91 20.03 -33.86
C ASN A 39 -16.42 19.98 -33.53
N GLU A 40 -15.58 19.57 -34.47
CA GLU A 40 -14.13 19.53 -34.30
C GLU A 40 -13.56 20.94 -34.20
N MET A 41 -14.01 21.87 -35.04
CA MET A 41 -13.62 23.28 -34.92
C MET A 41 -14.10 23.88 -33.59
N ALA A 42 -15.30 23.54 -33.12
CA ALA A 42 -15.77 23.99 -31.80
C ALA A 42 -14.93 23.41 -30.65
N ASP A 43 -14.53 22.14 -30.74
CA ASP A 43 -13.66 21.48 -29.77
C ASP A 43 -12.27 22.14 -29.76
N GLU A 44 -11.64 22.33 -30.92
CA GLU A 44 -10.35 23.02 -31.06
C GLU A 44 -10.39 24.45 -30.48
N LEU A 45 -11.45 25.20 -30.75
CA LEU A 45 -11.63 26.56 -30.21
C LEU A 45 -11.83 26.55 -28.68
N ALA A 46 -12.60 25.58 -28.16
CA ALA A 46 -12.77 25.42 -26.71
C ALA A 46 -11.44 25.07 -26.04
N ASP A 47 -10.64 24.21 -26.68
CA ASP A 47 -9.34 23.76 -26.19
C ASP A 47 -8.28 24.88 -26.23
N ALA A 48 -8.33 25.74 -27.27
CA ALA A 48 -7.53 26.95 -27.36
C ALA A 48 -7.92 27.95 -26.27
N GLY A 49 -9.22 28.21 -26.09
CA GLY A 49 -9.73 29.10 -25.05
C GLY A 49 -9.44 28.60 -23.62
N ALA A 50 -9.37 27.29 -23.41
CA ALA A 50 -8.96 26.71 -22.12
C ALA A 50 -7.46 26.92 -21.82
N LYS A 51 -6.62 27.07 -22.85
CA LYS A 51 -5.16 27.29 -22.74
C LYS A 51 -4.81 28.77 -22.66
N GLU A 52 -5.64 29.64 -23.23
CA GLU A 52 -5.53 31.09 -23.07
C GLU A 52 -5.91 31.44 -21.62
N GLY A 53 -4.98 32.06 -20.87
CA GLY A 53 -5.18 32.31 -19.44
C GLY A 53 -6.48 33.06 -19.15
N ARG A 54 -7.11 32.75 -18.00
CA ARG A 54 -8.37 33.39 -17.57
C ARG A 54 -8.23 34.91 -17.55
N MET A 55 -9.20 35.63 -18.09
CA MET A 55 -9.29 37.08 -17.89
C MET A 55 -9.78 37.36 -16.46
N ASP A 56 -9.00 38.13 -15.69
CA ASP A 56 -9.12 38.30 -14.23
C ASP A 56 -10.46 38.88 -13.73
N ASN A 57 -11.34 39.33 -14.64
CA ASN A 57 -12.54 40.10 -14.31
C ASN A 57 -13.87 39.38 -14.62
N ASP A 58 -13.87 38.12 -15.08
CA ASP A 58 -15.09 37.40 -15.44
C ASP A 58 -15.56 36.43 -14.33
N ARG A 59 -16.88 36.17 -14.23
CA ARG A 59 -17.46 35.19 -13.30
C ARG A 59 -16.96 33.76 -13.55
N SER A 60 -16.41 33.50 -14.73
CA SER A 60 -15.70 32.26 -15.08
C SER A 60 -14.30 32.15 -14.44
N ALA A 61 -13.76 33.25 -13.90
CA ALA A 61 -12.43 33.29 -13.30
C ALA A 61 -12.37 32.58 -11.94
N GLU A 62 -13.50 32.42 -11.24
CA GLU A 62 -13.56 31.68 -9.98
C GLU A 62 -13.25 30.18 -10.19
N PRO A 63 -12.46 29.55 -9.29
CA PRO A 63 -12.18 28.13 -9.39
C PRO A 63 -13.44 27.32 -9.10
N THR A 64 -13.71 26.30 -9.92
CA THR A 64 -14.83 25.40 -9.70
C THR A 64 -14.60 24.55 -8.44
N ILE A 65 -15.68 24.05 -7.81
CA ILE A 65 -15.57 23.12 -6.68
C ILE A 65 -14.67 21.92 -7.02
N SER A 66 -14.77 21.41 -8.25
CA SER A 66 -13.91 20.33 -8.75
C SER A 66 -12.45 20.75 -8.86
N GLY A 67 -12.19 21.98 -9.32
CA GLY A 67 -10.85 22.58 -9.37
C GLY A 67 -10.24 22.73 -7.97
N ILE A 68 -10.99 23.31 -7.03
CA ILE A 68 -10.58 23.42 -5.61
C ILE A 68 -10.28 22.04 -5.03
N GLY A 69 -11.17 21.07 -5.24
CA GLY A 69 -10.98 19.69 -4.76
C GLY A 69 -9.74 19.02 -5.36
N THR A 70 -9.43 19.29 -6.62
CA THR A 70 -8.23 18.77 -7.29
C THR A 70 -6.96 19.38 -6.71
N THR A 71 -6.93 20.70 -6.51
CA THR A 71 -5.82 21.40 -5.85
C THR A 71 -5.62 20.92 -4.42
N ALA A 72 -6.71 20.78 -3.65
CA ALA A 72 -6.66 20.29 -2.28
C ALA A 72 -6.08 18.86 -2.19
N ARG A 73 -6.50 17.95 -3.09
CA ARG A 73 -5.93 16.59 -3.18
C ARG A 73 -4.45 16.61 -3.56
N ALA A 74 -4.05 17.45 -4.51
CA ALA A 74 -2.65 17.58 -4.90
C ALA A 74 -1.79 18.07 -3.72
N LEU A 75 -2.25 19.10 -3.01
CA LEU A 75 -1.58 19.63 -1.82
C LEU A 75 -1.49 18.58 -0.69
N ALA A 76 -2.57 17.83 -0.45
CA ALA A 76 -2.60 16.75 0.53
C ALA A 76 -1.60 15.63 0.18
N ASN A 77 -1.50 15.24 -1.10
CA ASN A 77 -0.55 14.24 -1.57
C ASN A 77 0.90 14.69 -1.36
N VAL A 78 1.23 15.93 -1.70
CA VAL A 78 2.58 16.50 -1.48
C VAL A 78 2.90 16.56 0.01
N THR A 79 1.99 17.12 0.81
CA THR A 79 2.16 17.27 2.27
C THR A 79 2.37 15.91 2.94
N THR A 80 1.59 14.91 2.54
CA THR A 80 1.69 13.54 3.04
C THR A 80 3.03 12.91 2.67
N SER A 81 3.47 13.08 1.43
CA SER A 81 4.75 12.54 0.95
C SER A 81 5.94 13.18 1.67
N ASP A 82 5.91 14.49 1.87
CA ASP A 82 6.94 15.24 2.59
C ASP A 82 6.99 14.87 4.07
N TRP A 83 5.83 14.76 4.71
CA TRP A 83 5.73 14.29 6.08
C TRP A 83 6.32 12.87 6.21
N TRP A 84 5.97 11.94 5.32
CA TRP A 84 6.51 10.58 5.36
C TRP A 84 8.02 10.57 5.18
N ARG A 85 8.55 11.32 4.21
CA ARG A 85 9.99 11.45 3.97
C ARG A 85 10.73 11.92 5.23
N ARG A 86 10.20 12.93 5.92
CA ARG A 86 10.75 13.44 7.19
C ARG A 86 10.65 12.42 8.31
N ARG A 87 9.51 11.73 8.44
CA ARG A 87 9.31 10.74 9.52
C ARG A 87 10.18 9.49 9.31
N HIS A 88 10.35 9.08 8.06
CA HIS A 88 11.08 7.88 7.68
C HIS A 88 12.54 7.90 8.15
N THR A 89 13.20 9.06 8.14
CA THR A 89 14.60 9.18 8.60
C THR A 89 14.79 8.85 10.09
N GLY A 90 13.76 9.09 10.91
CA GLY A 90 13.75 8.77 12.34
C GLY A 90 13.33 7.33 12.66
N LEU A 91 13.09 6.48 11.66
CA LEU A 91 12.75 5.07 11.86
C LEU A 91 14.00 4.20 11.99
N SER A 92 13.84 3.04 12.64
CA SER A 92 14.94 2.11 12.88
C SER A 92 15.58 1.65 11.56
N ALA A 93 16.89 1.42 11.58
CA ALA A 93 17.59 0.90 10.41
C ALA A 93 17.03 -0.45 9.94
N SER A 94 16.44 -1.25 10.84
CA SER A 94 15.77 -2.50 10.46
C SER A 94 14.48 -2.25 9.67
N TYR A 95 13.69 -1.26 10.08
CA TYR A 95 12.43 -0.93 9.42
C TYR A 95 12.66 -0.29 8.04
N ARG A 96 13.63 0.62 7.93
CA ARG A 96 13.93 1.33 6.67
C ARG A 96 14.34 0.41 5.51
N LYS A 97 14.86 -0.80 5.79
CA LYS A 97 15.24 -1.79 4.77
C LYS A 97 14.06 -2.37 3.98
N TRP A 98 12.84 -2.19 4.48
CA TRP A 98 11.62 -2.64 3.79
C TRP A 98 11.12 -1.61 2.77
N GLU A 99 11.66 -0.39 2.78
CA GLU A 99 11.36 0.68 1.80
C GLU A 99 9.85 0.95 1.62
N LEU A 100 9.09 0.81 2.72
CA LEU A 100 7.64 0.94 2.69
C LEU A 100 7.23 2.41 2.46
N GLY A 101 6.31 2.60 1.52
CA GLY A 101 5.61 3.88 1.36
C GLY A 101 4.57 4.10 2.46
N TYR A 102 4.17 5.36 2.63
CA TYR A 102 2.99 5.68 3.42
C TYR A 102 1.77 5.77 2.50
N ALA A 103 0.70 5.08 2.87
CA ALA A 103 -0.58 5.12 2.19
C ALA A 103 -1.69 5.40 3.21
N ILE A 104 -2.65 6.25 2.84
CA ILE A 104 -3.84 6.52 3.65
C ILE A 104 -4.88 5.41 3.46
N ALA A 105 -4.90 4.79 2.28
CA ALA A 105 -5.79 3.68 1.98
C ALA A 105 -5.47 2.47 2.87
N GLU A 106 -6.50 1.66 3.15
CA GLU A 106 -6.36 0.43 3.92
C GLU A 106 -5.36 -0.52 3.22
N PRO A 107 -4.26 -0.90 3.88
CA PRO A 107 -3.28 -1.78 3.27
C PRO A 107 -3.82 -3.22 3.16
N PRO A 108 -3.55 -3.94 2.06
CA PRO A 108 -4.08 -5.27 1.83
C PRO A 108 -3.66 -6.28 2.90
N GLU A 109 -2.53 -6.06 3.59
CA GLU A 109 -2.04 -6.89 4.69
C GLU A 109 -3.05 -7.03 5.83
N LEU A 110 -3.97 -6.06 6.04
CA LEU A 110 -4.99 -6.14 7.09
C LEU A 110 -6.04 -7.22 6.85
N ARG A 111 -6.13 -7.76 5.64
CA ARG A 111 -7.01 -8.88 5.30
C ARG A 111 -6.45 -10.23 5.74
N LEU A 112 -5.17 -10.29 6.12
CA LEU A 112 -4.55 -11.52 6.61
C LEU A 112 -5.18 -11.98 7.94
N PRO A 113 -5.24 -13.30 8.18
CA PRO A 113 -5.54 -13.81 9.51
C PRO A 113 -4.57 -13.23 10.54
N ARG A 114 -5.09 -13.00 11.75
CA ARG A 114 -4.38 -12.33 12.85
C ARG A 114 -2.99 -12.90 13.10
N THR A 115 -2.83 -14.22 13.02
CA THR A 115 -1.56 -14.93 13.22
C THR A 115 -0.54 -14.58 12.14
N SER A 116 -0.94 -14.62 10.86
CA SER A 116 -0.11 -14.26 9.71
C SER A 116 0.26 -12.77 9.75
N LEU A 117 -0.70 -11.88 10.01
CA LEU A 117 -0.48 -10.45 10.16
C LEU A 117 0.53 -10.15 11.28
N HIS A 118 0.40 -10.81 12.44
CA HIS A 118 1.34 -10.65 13.54
C HIS A 118 2.78 -11.00 13.12
N ARG A 119 2.99 -12.08 12.35
CA ARG A 119 4.33 -12.47 11.87
C ARG A 119 4.90 -11.48 10.86
N LEU A 120 4.06 -10.96 9.96
CA LEU A 120 4.45 -9.93 8.99
C LEU A 120 4.92 -8.66 9.70
N LEU A 121 4.12 -8.16 10.65
CA LEU A 121 4.44 -6.97 11.44
C LEU A 121 5.70 -7.18 12.28
N ALA A 122 5.85 -8.36 12.90
CA ALA A 122 7.04 -8.71 13.67
C ALA A 122 8.30 -8.67 12.80
N ALA A 123 8.27 -9.29 11.61
CA ALA A 123 9.40 -9.28 10.69
C ALA A 123 9.75 -7.84 10.22
N ARG A 124 8.75 -7.03 9.87
CA ARG A 124 8.96 -5.65 9.40
C ARG A 124 9.56 -4.75 10.49
N THR A 125 9.07 -4.88 11.72
CA THR A 125 9.47 -4.03 12.85
C THR A 125 10.66 -4.58 13.63
N ALA A 126 11.02 -5.86 13.44
CA ALA A 126 11.92 -6.62 14.29
C ALA A 126 11.47 -6.73 15.77
N HIS A 127 10.16 -6.57 16.03
CA HIS A 127 9.55 -6.76 17.34
C HIS A 127 8.80 -8.09 17.41
N GLY A 128 9.28 -9.01 18.25
CA GLY A 128 8.67 -10.32 18.41
C GLY A 128 9.67 -11.32 18.97
N ASP A 129 9.41 -12.61 18.68
CA ASP A 129 10.25 -13.73 19.09
C ASP A 129 11.56 -13.79 18.26
N PHE A 130 12.43 -12.80 18.48
CA PHE A 130 13.74 -12.69 17.85
C PHE A 130 14.82 -12.51 18.90
N ALA A 131 15.97 -13.14 18.66
CA ALA A 131 17.08 -13.14 19.61
C ALA A 131 17.56 -11.72 19.97
N GLN A 132 17.58 -10.81 19.00
CA GLN A 132 17.98 -9.42 19.21
C GLN A 132 17.01 -8.69 20.15
N TYR A 133 15.70 -8.91 19.98
CA TYR A 133 14.66 -8.28 20.79
C TYR A 133 14.76 -8.76 22.24
N HIS A 134 14.78 -10.07 22.47
CA HIS A 134 14.89 -10.64 23.82
C HIS A 134 16.15 -10.19 24.57
N ARG A 135 17.31 -10.12 23.88
CA ARG A 135 18.54 -9.59 24.49
C ARG A 135 18.42 -8.12 24.88
N ARG A 136 17.81 -7.30 24.02
CA ARG A 136 17.65 -5.86 24.28
C ARG A 136 16.79 -5.59 25.52
N PHE A 137 15.80 -6.44 25.78
CA PHE A 137 14.86 -6.29 26.88
C PHE A 137 15.14 -7.21 28.08
N GLY A 138 16.21 -8.02 28.05
CA GLY A 138 16.63 -8.86 29.18
C GLY A 138 15.71 -10.06 29.46
N HIS A 139 15.06 -10.61 28.44
CA HIS A 139 14.22 -11.81 28.58
C HIS A 139 15.12 -13.07 28.64
N ASN A 140 15.39 -13.57 29.85
CA ASN A 140 16.34 -14.67 30.09
C ASN A 140 15.77 -16.06 29.81
N ASP A 141 14.44 -16.21 29.85
CA ASP A 141 13.68 -17.43 29.62
C ASP A 141 13.35 -17.67 28.14
N ALA A 142 13.65 -16.71 27.27
CA ALA A 142 13.29 -16.78 25.88
C ALA A 142 14.20 -17.71 25.06
N GLU A 143 13.58 -18.60 24.28
CA GLU A 143 14.30 -19.42 23.31
C GLU A 143 14.81 -18.54 22.15
N LEU A 144 16.12 -18.28 22.15
CA LEU A 144 16.76 -17.40 21.17
C LEU A 144 17.03 -18.09 19.83
N ASN A 145 17.00 -19.42 19.78
CA ASN A 145 17.37 -20.19 18.61
C ASN A 145 16.13 -20.84 17.96
N CYS A 146 16.17 -20.93 16.64
CA CYS A 146 15.25 -21.73 15.86
C CYS A 146 15.58 -23.21 16.04
N LEU A 147 14.62 -24.09 15.72
CA LEU A 147 14.82 -25.53 15.64
C LEU A 147 15.99 -25.96 14.74
N CYS A 148 16.35 -25.17 13.74
CA CYS A 148 17.52 -25.45 12.90
C CYS A 148 18.87 -25.07 13.57
N GLY A 149 18.85 -24.61 14.83
CA GLY A 149 20.04 -24.27 15.62
C GLY A 149 20.54 -22.82 15.47
N TYR A 150 20.03 -22.07 14.49
CA TYR A 150 20.44 -20.67 14.28
C TYR A 150 19.60 -19.68 15.08
N LYS A 151 20.18 -18.52 15.41
CA LYS A 151 19.49 -17.43 16.12
C LYS A 151 18.27 -16.95 15.33
N LYS A 152 17.14 -16.77 16.03
CA LYS A 152 15.92 -16.17 15.46
C LYS A 152 16.20 -14.72 15.06
N ALA A 153 15.95 -14.41 13.79
CA ALA A 153 16.06 -13.06 13.23
C ALA A 153 14.88 -12.79 12.29
N PRO A 154 14.55 -11.52 12.00
CA PRO A 154 13.39 -11.17 11.16
C PRO A 154 13.37 -11.83 9.79
N GLU A 155 14.53 -12.04 9.17
CA GLU A 155 14.64 -12.70 7.86
C GLU A 155 14.95 -14.20 7.96
N HIS A 156 15.12 -14.74 9.17
CA HIS A 156 15.63 -16.09 9.36
C HIS A 156 14.78 -17.16 8.68
N PHE A 157 13.46 -16.98 8.61
CA PHE A 157 12.57 -18.03 8.10
C PHE A 157 12.74 -18.34 6.61
N VAL A 158 13.39 -17.48 5.80
CA VAL A 158 13.80 -17.79 4.41
C VAL A 158 15.20 -18.41 4.31
N PHE A 159 16.00 -18.29 5.37
CA PHE A 159 17.32 -18.92 5.47
C PHE A 159 17.29 -20.21 6.32
N CYS A 160 16.16 -20.48 6.97
CA CYS A 160 16.01 -21.62 7.84
C CYS A 160 16.06 -22.90 7.00
N GLU A 161 16.99 -23.80 7.34
CA GLU A 161 17.15 -25.09 6.66
C GLU A 161 15.83 -25.88 6.59
N ILE A 162 15.04 -25.85 7.67
CA ILE A 162 13.73 -26.52 7.75
C ILE A 162 12.76 -25.94 6.72
N SER A 163 12.75 -24.61 6.54
CA SER A 163 11.93 -23.95 5.52
C SER A 163 12.42 -24.27 4.12
N GLN A 164 13.75 -24.27 3.90
CA GLN A 164 14.36 -24.51 2.59
C GLN A 164 14.19 -25.96 2.10
N ARG A 165 14.04 -26.94 2.99
CA ARG A 165 13.65 -28.32 2.61
C ARG A 165 12.31 -28.35 1.84
N LYS A 166 11.45 -27.36 2.05
CA LYS A 166 10.16 -27.19 1.36
C LYS A 166 10.21 -26.18 0.22
N PHE A 167 11.40 -25.82 -0.26
CA PHE A 167 11.59 -24.79 -1.29
C PHE A 167 10.78 -25.04 -2.57
N HIS A 168 10.61 -26.30 -2.96
CA HIS A 168 9.82 -26.68 -4.14
C HIS A 168 8.36 -26.19 -4.08
N ALA A 169 7.81 -25.95 -2.89
CA ALA A 169 6.44 -25.52 -2.67
C ALA A 169 6.32 -24.04 -2.29
N TRP A 170 7.42 -23.27 -2.31
CA TRP A 170 7.38 -21.85 -1.99
C TRP A 170 6.61 -21.05 -3.07
N PRO A 171 5.79 -20.06 -2.67
CA PRO A 171 5.14 -19.16 -3.62
C PRO A 171 6.17 -18.26 -4.30
N GLU A 172 5.99 -17.99 -5.59
CA GLU A 172 6.89 -17.14 -6.40
C GLU A 172 8.38 -17.49 -6.18
N LYS A 173 8.67 -18.79 -6.09
CA LYS A 173 10.00 -19.25 -5.67
C LYS A 173 11.07 -18.75 -6.66
N PRO A 174 12.24 -18.31 -6.15
CA PRO A 174 13.39 -18.05 -7.00
C PRO A 174 13.92 -19.34 -7.65
N ASP A 175 14.91 -19.23 -8.53
CA ASP A 175 15.54 -20.40 -9.17
C ASP A 175 16.21 -21.33 -8.16
N ARG A 176 16.74 -20.76 -7.08
CA ARG A 176 17.43 -21.45 -6.00
C ARG A 176 17.08 -20.82 -4.64
N PRO A 177 17.17 -21.58 -3.52
CA PRO A 177 16.93 -21.03 -2.20
C PRO A 177 17.81 -19.80 -1.92
N PRO A 178 17.25 -18.73 -1.32
CA PRO A 178 18.03 -17.57 -0.92
C PRO A 178 19.19 -17.98 -0.01
N SER A 179 20.39 -17.54 -0.37
CA SER A 179 21.63 -17.84 0.36
C SER A 179 22.27 -16.59 0.96
N ARG A 180 21.98 -15.42 0.38
CA ARG A 180 22.51 -14.13 0.82
C ARG A 180 21.41 -13.27 1.43
N PRO A 181 21.75 -12.37 2.39
CA PRO A 181 20.79 -11.44 2.99
C PRO A 181 19.96 -10.63 1.98
N GLU A 182 20.59 -10.15 0.91
CA GLU A 182 19.92 -9.38 -0.15
C GLU A 182 18.91 -10.23 -0.94
N GLU A 183 19.27 -11.47 -1.27
CA GLU A 183 18.37 -12.41 -1.96
C GLU A 183 17.14 -12.71 -1.08
N GLY A 184 17.36 -12.96 0.21
CA GLY A 184 16.27 -13.22 1.15
C GLY A 184 15.39 -12.00 1.37
N ARG A 185 15.97 -10.80 1.50
CA ARG A 185 15.21 -9.53 1.59
C ARG A 185 14.36 -9.33 0.35
N LYS A 186 14.95 -9.50 -0.84
CA LYS A 186 14.23 -9.32 -2.12
C LYS A 186 13.05 -10.27 -2.21
N TYR A 187 13.25 -11.54 -1.88
CA TYR A 187 12.17 -12.53 -1.86
C TYR A 187 11.10 -12.19 -0.82
N LEU A 188 11.49 -11.81 0.40
CA LEU A 188 10.56 -11.40 1.46
C LEU A 188 9.75 -10.17 1.06
N ASN A 189 10.37 -9.15 0.47
CA ASN A 189 9.67 -7.98 -0.04
C ASN A 189 8.63 -8.37 -1.08
N ALA A 190 8.97 -9.26 -2.01
CA ALA A 190 8.05 -9.73 -3.04
C ALA A 190 6.82 -10.44 -2.43
N ILE A 191 7.03 -11.41 -1.54
CA ILE A 191 5.90 -12.14 -0.94
C ILE A 191 5.13 -11.30 0.09
N MET A 192 5.76 -10.33 0.77
CA MET A 192 5.07 -9.46 1.73
C MET A 192 4.30 -8.31 1.06
N ALA A 193 4.61 -7.98 -0.20
CA ALA A 193 3.82 -7.04 -0.99
C ALA A 193 2.46 -7.62 -1.40
N HIS A 194 2.35 -8.95 -1.43
CA HIS A 194 1.16 -9.71 -1.79
C HIS A 194 0.76 -10.62 -0.62
N PRO A 195 -0.11 -10.16 0.30
CA PRO A 195 -0.35 -10.84 1.57
C PRO A 195 -0.66 -12.34 1.45
N GLU A 196 -1.42 -12.73 0.44
CA GLU A 196 -1.73 -14.12 0.10
C GLU A 196 -0.49 -14.99 -0.16
N LEU A 197 0.56 -14.43 -0.77
CA LEU A 197 1.82 -15.14 -0.99
C LEU A 197 2.57 -15.31 0.34
N PHE A 198 2.60 -14.28 1.19
CA PHE A 198 3.20 -14.40 2.51
C PHE A 198 2.50 -15.47 3.34
N GLU A 199 1.17 -15.50 3.35
CA GLU A 199 0.40 -16.51 4.06
C GLU A 199 0.62 -17.92 3.51
N ASN A 200 0.65 -18.09 2.19
CA ASN A 200 0.98 -19.35 1.55
C ASN A 200 2.39 -19.83 1.96
N PHE A 201 3.37 -18.94 1.97
CA PHE A 201 4.73 -19.25 2.43
C PHE A 201 4.73 -19.74 3.89
N LEU A 202 4.00 -19.08 4.79
CA LEU A 202 3.89 -19.51 6.19
C LEU A 202 3.24 -20.90 6.31
N THR A 203 2.21 -21.15 5.51
CA THR A 203 1.44 -22.39 5.50
C THR A 203 2.28 -23.57 5.00
N VAL A 204 3.00 -23.38 3.90
CA VAL A 204 3.86 -24.41 3.31
C VAL A 204 5.03 -24.70 4.25
N THR A 205 5.76 -23.67 4.68
CA THR A 205 6.95 -23.87 5.51
C THR A 205 6.59 -24.41 6.89
N GLN A 206 5.46 -24.00 7.45
CA GLN A 206 5.05 -24.24 8.84
C GLN A 206 6.11 -23.79 9.85
N HIS A 207 6.97 -22.84 9.45
CA HIS A 207 8.16 -22.44 10.22
C HIS A 207 7.82 -22.08 11.67
N PHE A 208 6.83 -21.20 11.86
CA PHE A 208 6.44 -20.74 13.20
C PHE A 208 5.69 -21.82 14.00
N THR A 209 4.88 -22.64 13.33
CA THR A 209 4.12 -23.72 13.99
C THR A 209 5.04 -24.81 14.53
N LEU A 210 6.05 -25.20 13.75
CA LEU A 210 7.05 -26.19 14.18
C LEU A 210 7.86 -25.69 15.38
N ASN A 211 8.36 -24.45 15.31
CA ASN A 211 9.11 -23.84 16.41
C ASN A 211 8.28 -23.72 17.69
N ALA A 212 7.01 -23.31 17.59
CA ALA A 212 6.13 -23.19 18.75
C ALA A 212 5.86 -24.54 19.45
N ARG A 213 5.63 -25.61 18.66
CA ARG A 213 5.45 -26.96 19.21
C ARG A 213 6.70 -27.46 19.94
N ALA A 214 7.88 -27.21 19.39
CA ALA A 214 9.12 -27.64 19.99
C ALA A 214 9.42 -26.92 21.33
N SER A 215 9.14 -25.62 21.41
CA SER A 215 9.23 -24.88 22.68
C SER A 215 8.31 -25.48 23.74
N GLN A 216 7.04 -25.74 23.39
CA GLN A 216 6.07 -26.36 24.33
C GLN A 216 6.50 -27.76 24.80
N THR A 217 7.11 -28.58 23.93
CA THR A 217 7.62 -29.89 24.34
C THR A 217 8.79 -29.78 25.32
N ARG A 218 9.68 -28.79 25.15
CA ARG A 218 10.82 -28.57 26.06
C ARG A 218 10.34 -28.12 27.44
N ASP A 219 9.41 -27.17 27.50
CA ASP A 219 8.87 -26.66 28.77
C ASP A 219 8.20 -27.78 29.59
N ARG A 220 7.50 -28.71 28.92
CA ARG A 220 6.91 -29.89 29.55
C ARG A 220 7.95 -30.88 30.08
N THR A 221 9.08 -31.05 29.40
CA THR A 221 10.16 -31.93 29.88
C THR A 221 10.97 -31.29 31.02
N SER A 222 11.11 -29.97 31.03
CA SER A 222 11.84 -29.24 32.07
C SER A 222 11.04 -29.06 33.37
N SER A 223 9.71 -29.06 33.30
CA SER A 223 8.82 -28.97 34.47
C SER A 223 8.60 -30.31 35.20
N GLY A 224 9.15 -31.41 34.69
CA GLY A 224 9.05 -32.76 35.27
C GLY A 224 10.28 -33.23 36.07
N GLY A 225 11.17 -32.32 36.51
CA GLY A 225 12.33 -32.68 37.33
C GLY A 225 11.96 -33.17 38.73
N PRO A 226 12.75 -34.06 39.37
CA PRO A 226 12.34 -34.81 40.57
C PRO A 226 12.10 -33.87 41.76
N GLN A 227 10.99 -34.10 42.47
CA GLN A 227 10.79 -33.63 43.85
C GLN A 227 11.72 -34.36 44.83
#